data_AF-A0A5N1GQ86-F1
#
_entry.id   AF-A0A5N1GQ86-F1
#
_cell.length_a   1.000
_cell.length_b   1.000
_cell.length_c   1.000
_cell.angle_alpha   90.00
_cell.angle_beta   90.00
_cell.angle_gamma   90.00
#
_symmetry.space_group_name_H-M   'P 1'
#
loop_
_entity.id
_entity.type
_entity.pdbx_description
1 polymer ?
#
loop_
_entity_poly.entity_id
_entity_poly.type
_entity_poly.pdbx_seq_one_letter_code
_entity_poly.pdbx_strand_id
1 'polypeptide(L)'
;MKHSPIKRQTNIELLRIISIIMIIFHHFAVHGGFNWEATAITIPHFWYNFIVIGGKVGVNIFILISGYFLITKQDKLFDVKKF
;
A
#
# COMPACT_ATOMS: atom_id res chain seq x y z
N MET A 1 -33.30 11.95 -6.22
CA MET A 1 -31.83 11.90 -6.39
C MET A 1 -31.43 10.42 -6.43
N LYS A 2 -31.04 9.88 -7.59
CA LYS A 2 -30.77 8.45 -7.77
C LYS A 2 -29.44 8.14 -7.07
N HIS A 3 -29.49 7.44 -5.94
CA HIS A 3 -28.28 7.00 -5.24
C HIS A 3 -27.70 5.81 -6.03
N SER A 4 -26.78 6.10 -6.95
CA SER A 4 -26.05 5.07 -7.69
C SER A 4 -25.22 4.24 -6.69
N PRO A 5 -25.31 2.90 -6.71
CA PRO A 5 -24.51 2.08 -5.82
C PRO A 5 -23.02 2.28 -6.17
N ILE A 6 -22.21 2.56 -5.15
CA ILE A 6 -20.75 2.66 -5.29
C ILE A 6 -20.27 1.32 -5.83
N LYS A 7 -19.79 1.31 -7.08
CA LYS A 7 -19.31 0.08 -7.73
C LYS A 7 -17.98 -0.31 -7.10
N ARG A 8 -17.93 -1.49 -6.48
CA ARG A 8 -16.70 -2.05 -5.90
C ARG A 8 -15.63 -2.19 -7.00
N GLN A 9 -14.42 -1.70 -6.71
CA GLN A 9 -13.28 -1.78 -7.63
C GLN A 9 -12.28 -2.83 -7.15
N THR A 10 -12.54 -4.08 -7.52
CA THR A 10 -11.73 -5.25 -7.09
C THR A 10 -10.24 -5.10 -7.45
N ASN A 11 -9.92 -4.51 -8.60
CA ASN A 11 -8.53 -4.30 -9.05
C ASN A 11 -7.76 -3.38 -8.09
N ILE A 12 -8.40 -2.32 -7.60
CA ILE A 12 -7.80 -1.38 -6.67
C ILE A 12 -7.68 -2.00 -5.28
N GLU A 13 -8.66 -2.80 -4.85
CA GLU A 13 -8.57 -3.57 -3.60
C GLU A 13 -7.44 -4.60 -3.65
N LEU A 14 -7.26 -5.29 -4.78
CA LEU A 14 -6.13 -6.19 -5.01
C LEU A 14 -4.78 -5.45 -4.93
N LEU A 15 -4.68 -4.27 -5.54
CA LEU A 15 -3.49 -3.44 -5.47
C LEU A 15 -3.14 -3.03 -4.03
N ARG A 16 -4.14 -2.80 -3.16
CA ARG A 16 -3.90 -2.53 -1.73
C ARG A 16 -3.32 -3.75 -1.00
N ILE A 17 -3.82 -4.95 -1.30
CA ILE A 17 -3.31 -6.19 -0.69
C ILE A 17 -1.85 -6.41 -1.10
N ILE A 18 -1.54 -6.25 -2.40
CA ILE A 18 -0.16 -6.34 -2.92
C ILE A 18 0.73 -5.29 -2.23
N SER A 19 0.23 -4.06 -2.07
CA SER A 19 0.97 -2.99 -1.39
C SER A 19 1.28 -3.34 0.06
N ILE A 20 0.32 -3.90 0.83
CA ILE A 20 0.56 -4.35 2.21
C ILE A 20 1.63 -5.43 2.26
N ILE A 21 1.60 -6.41 1.35
CA ILE A 21 2.60 -7.47 1.28
C ILE A 21 4.00 -6.88 1.03
N MET A 22 4.13 -5.93 0.10
CA MET A 22 5.40 -5.22 -0.16
C MET A 22 5.92 -4.46 1.06
N ILE A 23 5.03 -3.83 1.83
CA ILE A 23 5.39 -3.11 3.07
C ILE A 23 5.92 -4.09 4.13
N ILE A 24 5.26 -5.24 4.30
CA ILE A 24 5.69 -6.27 5.26
C ILE A 24 7.08 -6.80 4.87
N PHE A 25 7.30 -7.14 3.60
CA PHE A 25 8.62 -7.59 3.13
C PHE A 25 9.70 -6.53 3.30
N HIS A 26 9.37 -5.25 3.09
CA HIS A 26 10.29 -4.16 3.35
C HIS A 26 10.66 -4.04 4.82
N HIS A 27 9.68 -4.12 5.72
CA HIS A 27 9.96 -4.11 7.16
C HIS A 27 10.82 -5.30 7.57
N PHE A 28 10.57 -6.48 6.99
CA PHE A 28 11.39 -7.66 7.24
C PHE A 28 12.82 -7.49 6.68
N ALA A 29 12.97 -6.91 5.49
CA ALA A 29 14.28 -6.68 4.88
C ALA A 29 15.11 -5.62 5.63
N VAL A 30 14.49 -4.53 6.07
CA VAL A 30 15.19 -3.40 6.73
C VAL A 30 15.36 -3.63 8.24
N HIS A 31 14.33 -4.14 8.92
CA HIS A 31 14.34 -4.31 10.38
C HIS A 31 14.58 -5.76 10.83
N GLY A 32 14.65 -6.73 9.91
CA GLY A 32 14.88 -8.14 10.25
C GLY A 32 16.33 -8.48 10.62
N GLY A 33 17.21 -7.49 10.73
CA GLY A 33 18.60 -7.69 11.18
C GLY A 33 19.53 -8.29 10.11
N PHE A 34 19.15 -8.22 8.83
CA PHE A 34 20.01 -8.64 7.72
C PHE A 34 21.12 -7.62 7.47
N ASN A 35 22.29 -7.85 8.07
CA ASN A 35 23.50 -7.08 7.77
C ASN A 35 24.20 -7.70 6.56
N TRP A 36 23.96 -7.15 5.37
CA TRP A 36 24.73 -7.47 4.17
C TRP A 36 26.02 -6.64 4.14
N GLU A 37 27.19 -7.30 4.13
CA GLU A 37 28.45 -6.60 3.84
C GLU A 37 28.41 -6.05 2.41
N ALA A 38 28.62 -4.74 2.28
CA ALA A 38 28.44 -3.97 1.05
C ALA A 38 29.44 -4.29 -0.07
N THR A 39 30.38 -5.21 0.15
CA THR A 39 31.55 -5.44 -0.71
C THR A 39 31.32 -6.45 -1.84
N ALA A 40 30.21 -7.20 -1.83
CA ALA A 40 29.86 -8.12 -2.91
C ALA A 40 28.54 -7.72 -3.60
N ILE A 41 28.62 -7.36 -4.89
CA ILE A 41 27.44 -7.17 -5.73
C ILE A 41 26.95 -8.56 -6.19
N THR A 42 26.22 -9.21 -5.30
CA THR A 42 25.65 -10.54 -5.55
C THR A 42 24.18 -10.41 -5.97
N ILE A 43 23.66 -11.33 -6.78
CA ILE A 43 22.23 -11.37 -7.18
C ILE A 43 21.25 -11.19 -5.99
N PRO A 44 21.50 -11.79 -4.80
CA PRO A 44 20.73 -11.53 -3.58
C PRO A 44 20.64 -10.06 -3.17
N HIS A 45 21.71 -9.29 -3.35
CA HIS A 45 21.77 -7.87 -2.98
C HIS A 45 20.90 -7.02 -3.93
N PHE A 46 20.82 -7.39 -5.21
CA PHE A 46 19.90 -6.75 -6.15
C PHE A 46 18.43 -6.99 -5.74
N TRP A 47 18.09 -8.24 -5.42
CA TRP A 47 16.75 -8.58 -4.93
C TRP A 47 16.40 -7.88 -3.61
N TYR A 48 17.35 -7.78 -2.69
CA TYR A 48 17.20 -7.02 -1.45
C TYR A 48 16.87 -5.55 -1.73
N ASN A 49 17.67 -4.88 -2.56
CA ASN A 49 17.44 -3.48 -2.93
C ASN A 49 16.08 -3.28 -3.62
N PHE A 50 15.67 -4.22 -4.47
CA PHE A 50 14.35 -4.20 -5.09
C PHE A 50 13.22 -4.25 -4.05
N ILE A 51 13.33 -5.10 -3.03
CA ILE A 51 12.35 -5.18 -1.92
C ILE A 51 12.36 -3.89 -1.10
N VAL A 52 13.55 -3.33 -0.82
CA VAL A 52 13.68 -2.08 -0.06
C VAL A 52 13.00 -0.92 -0.79
N ILE A 53 13.25 -0.76 -2.09
CA ILE A 53 12.60 0.29 -2.90
C ILE A 53 11.10 0.01 -3.05
N GLY A 54 10.73 -1.25 -3.31
CA GLY A 54 9.35 -1.70 -3.45
C GLY A 54 8.51 -1.38 -2.22
N GLY A 55 9.06 -1.52 -1.02
CA GLY A 55 8.40 -1.14 0.22
C GLY A 55 7.95 0.32 0.27
N LYS A 56 8.87 1.25 -0.04
CA LYS A 56 8.57 2.70 -0.04
C LYS A 56 7.47 3.02 -1.06
N VAL A 57 7.53 2.41 -2.24
CA VAL A 57 6.49 2.55 -3.27
C VAL A 57 5.16 1.98 -2.78
N GLY A 58 5.18 0.81 -2.14
CA GLY A 58 4.00 0.16 -1.54
C GLY A 58 3.32 1.03 -0.49
N VAL A 59 4.07 1.69 0.40
CA VAL A 59 3.53 2.63 1.40
C VAL A 59 2.78 3.78 0.70
N ASN A 60 3.39 4.40 -0.30
CA ASN A 60 2.78 5.52 -1.03
C ASN A 60 1.48 5.10 -1.72
N ILE A 61 1.48 3.96 -2.41
CA ILE A 61 0.28 3.42 -3.08
C ILE A 61 -0.82 3.11 -2.06
N PHE A 62 -0.47 2.47 -0.94
CA PHE A 62 -1.42 2.12 0.10
C PHE A 62 -2.11 3.36 0.71
N ILE A 63 -1.34 4.41 1.00
CA ILE A 63 -1.85 5.68 1.53
C ILE A 63 -2.74 6.38 0.51
N LEU A 64 -2.30 6.51 -0.75
CA LEU A 64 -3.07 7.16 -1.82
C LEU A 64 -4.42 6.48 -2.05
N ILE A 65 -4.43 5.15 -2.14
CA ILE A 65 -5.67 4.40 -2.34
C ILE A 65 -6.59 4.54 -1.13
N SER A 66 -6.05 4.45 0.09
CA SER A 66 -6.85 4.58 1.32
C SER A 66 -7.44 5.98 1.44
N GLY A 67 -6.67 7.02 1.12
CA GLY A 67 -7.15 8.42 1.06
C GLY A 67 -8.21 8.63 -0.01
N TYR A 68 -8.01 8.08 -1.21
CA TYR A 68 -8.98 8.15 -2.31
C TYR A 68 -10.35 7.57 -1.91
N PHE A 69 -10.37 6.37 -1.30
CA PHE A 69 -11.61 5.78 -0.82
C PHE A 69 -12.23 6.54 0.36
N LEU A 70 -11.41 7.19 1.20
CA LEU A 70 -11.90 7.97 2.34
C LEU A 70 -12.66 9.21 1.87
N ILE A 71 -12.06 10.00 0.97
CA ILE A 71 -12.67 11.23 0.42
C ILE A 71 -13.92 10.87 -0.40
N THR A 72 -13.84 9.84 -1.24
CA THR A 72 -14.99 9.40 -2.06
C THR A 72 -16.18 8.90 -1.21
N LYS A 73 -15.94 8.54 0.06
CA LYS A 73 -17.00 8.12 0.99
C LYS A 73 -17.47 9.24 1.93
N GLN A 74 -16.79 10.41 1.97
CA GLN A 74 -17.18 11.53 2.84
C GLN A 74 -18.58 12.08 2.54
N ASP A 75 -19.04 12.02 1.29
CA ASP A 75 -20.40 12.41 0.92
C ASP A 75 -21.48 11.63 1.70
N LYS A 76 -21.17 10.42 2.17
CA LYS A 76 -22.06 9.61 3.03
C LYS A 76 -21.77 9.77 4.53
N LEU A 77 -20.60 10.28 4.88
CA LEU A 77 -20.12 10.39 6.26
C LEU A 77 -20.71 11.63 6.95
N PHE A 78 -20.98 12.69 6.18
CA PHE A 78 -21.67 13.90 6.66
C PHE A 78 -23.21 13.83 6.52
N ASP A 79 -23.74 12.77 5.89
CA ASP A 79 -25.19 12.49 5.85
C ASP A 79 -25.66 11.73 7.11
N VAL A 80 -24.77 11.57 8.10
CA VAL A 80 -25.12 11.07 9.43
C VAL A 80 -25.96 12.12 10.14
N LYS A 81 -27.28 11.98 9.94
CA LYS A 81 -28.34 12.56 10.76
C LYS A 81 -28.33 14.08 10.85
N LYS A 82 -28.94 14.71 9.85
CA LYS A 82 -29.84 15.83 10.13
C LYS A 82 -31.05 15.24 10.91
N PHE A 83 -30.88 15.05 12.22
CA PHE A 83 -31.97 14.83 13.17
C PHE A 83 -32.34 16.17 13.79
#